data_AF-A0AB37T0Y2-F1
#
_entry.id   AF-A0AB37T0Y2-F1
#
_cell.length_a   1.000
_cell.length_b   1.000
_cell.length_c   1.000
_cell.angle_alpha   90.00
_cell.angle_beta   90.00
_cell.angle_gamma   90.00
#
_symmetry.space_group_name_H-M   'P 1'
#
loop_
_entity.id
_entity.type
_entity.pdbx_description
1 polymer ?
#
loop_
_entity_poly.entity_id
_entity_poly.type
_entity_poly.pdbx_seq_one_letter_code
_entity_poly.pdbx_strand_id
1 'polypeptide(L)'
;MTGGYEVVLESIGAASNAAKRASDDVGKVNLAATLTDVATGLPGGVSGEAARLLADSWGRAVPGWAENTADYSARLDAAAVRYRSNELAASRELRV
;
A
#
# COMPACT_ATOMS: atom_id res chain seq x y z
N MET A 1 1.81 -30.15 -12.83
CA MET A 1 1.55 -29.71 -11.44
C MET A 1 1.62 -28.19 -11.37
N THR A 2 0.66 -27.48 -11.96
CA THR A 2 0.68 -26.00 -12.06
C THR A 2 -0.18 -25.29 -11.00
N GLY A 3 -1.09 -26.02 -10.32
CA GLY A 3 -2.07 -25.38 -9.43
C GLY A 3 -1.51 -24.70 -8.18
N GLY A 4 -0.38 -25.16 -7.62
CA GLY A 4 0.17 -24.59 -6.39
C GLY A 4 0.75 -23.18 -6.57
N TYR A 5 1.44 -22.92 -7.69
CA TYR A 5 2.06 -21.61 -7.92
C TYR A 5 1.03 -20.56 -8.37
N GLU A 6 0.03 -20.96 -9.16
CA GLU A 6 -1.04 -20.09 -9.61
C GLU A 6 -1.83 -19.53 -8.42
N VAL A 7 -2.10 -20.37 -7.42
CA VAL A 7 -2.73 -19.98 -6.14
C VAL A 7 -1.86 -18.97 -5.38
N VAL A 8 -0.54 -19.14 -5.36
CA VAL A 8 0.37 -18.18 -4.71
C VAL A 8 0.32 -16.83 -5.42
N LEU A 9 0.36 -16.81 -6.76
CA LEU A 9 0.26 -15.57 -7.54
C LEU A 9 -1.09 -14.86 -7.36
N GLU A 10 -2.20 -15.61 -7.27
CA GLU A 10 -3.51 -15.04 -6.94
C GLU A 10 -3.54 -14.44 -5.53
N SER A 11 -2.99 -15.14 -4.54
CA SER A 11 -2.97 -14.65 -3.15
C SER A 11 -2.16 -13.36 -3.01
N ILE A 12 -1.06 -13.25 -3.76
CA ILE A 12 -0.22 -12.06 -3.85
C ILE A 12 -1.01 -10.89 -4.47
N GLY A 13 -1.72 -11.12 -5.57
CA GLY A 13 -2.57 -10.09 -6.20
C GLY A 13 -3.74 -9.65 -5.30
N ALA A 14 -4.32 -10.57 -4.53
CA ALA A 14 -5.37 -10.24 -3.57
C ALA A 14 -4.86 -9.38 -2.42
N ALA A 15 -3.69 -9.71 -1.87
CA ALA A 15 -3.03 -8.94 -0.81
C ALA A 15 -2.65 -7.52 -1.27
N SER A 16 -2.08 -7.39 -2.47
CA SER A 16 -1.79 -6.09 -3.08
C SER A 16 -3.05 -5.23 -3.20
N ASN A 17 -4.13 -5.78 -3.76
CA ASN A 17 -5.39 -5.05 -3.94
C ASN A 17 -6.01 -4.63 -2.60
N ALA A 18 -5.91 -5.48 -1.57
CA ALA A 18 -6.38 -5.14 -0.23
C ALA A 18 -5.58 -3.97 0.36
N ALA A 19 -4.27 -3.98 0.19
CA ALA A 19 -3.40 -2.91 0.68
C ALA A 19 -3.66 -1.59 -0.07
N LYS A 20 -3.85 -1.63 -1.39
CA LYS A 20 -4.25 -0.46 -2.19
C LYS A 20 -5.56 0.16 -1.71
N ARG A 21 -6.60 -0.66 -1.49
CA ARG A 21 -7.89 -0.19 -0.95
C ARG A 21 -7.71 0.48 0.41
N ALA A 22 -6.91 -0.12 1.29
CA ALA A 22 -6.65 0.43 2.61
C ALA A 22 -5.89 1.77 2.53
N SER A 23 -4.92 1.92 1.62
CA SER A 23 -4.26 3.20 1.34
C SER A 23 -5.22 4.25 0.77
N ASP A 24 -6.06 3.87 -0.20
CA ASP A 24 -7.05 4.77 -0.78
C ASP A 24 -8.06 5.26 0.27
N ASP A 25 -8.51 4.37 1.16
CA ASP A 25 -9.45 4.71 2.22
C ASP A 25 -8.83 5.59 3.29
N VAL A 26 -7.59 5.33 3.71
CA VAL A 26 -6.87 6.21 4.64
C VAL A 26 -6.55 7.56 3.98
N GLY A 27 -6.24 7.60 2.68
CA GLY A 27 -6.01 8.85 1.95
C GLY A 27 -7.25 9.75 1.88
N LYS A 28 -8.46 9.17 1.88
CA LYS A 28 -9.72 9.95 1.98
C LYS A 28 -9.92 10.56 3.36
N VAL A 29 -9.35 9.95 4.40
CA VAL A 29 -9.39 10.48 5.76
C VAL A 29 -8.22 11.45 5.94
N ASN A 30 -8.48 12.75 5.80
CA ASN A 30 -7.46 13.76 6.04
C ASN A 30 -7.22 13.95 7.55
N LEU A 31 -6.59 12.96 8.17
CA LEU A 31 -6.27 12.91 9.61
C LEU A 31 -5.50 14.15 10.06
N ALA A 32 -4.63 14.69 9.20
CA ALA A 32 -3.90 15.91 9.47
C ALA A 32 -4.82 17.13 9.53
N ALA A 33 -5.70 17.32 8.54
CA ALA A 33 -6.63 18.45 8.53
C ALA A 33 -7.61 18.41 9.71
N THR A 34 -8.11 17.24 10.09
CA THR A 34 -9.01 17.10 11.25
C THR A 34 -8.35 17.59 12.55
N LEU A 35 -7.03 17.49 12.66
CA LEU A 35 -6.28 17.92 13.84
C LEU A 35 -5.87 19.41 13.78
N THR A 36 -5.76 19.98 12.58
CA THR A 36 -5.54 21.43 12.39
C THR A 36 -6.68 22.25 13.00
N ASP A 37 -7.92 21.80 12.86
CA ASP A 37 -9.09 22.48 13.44
C ASP A 37 -9.07 22.43 14.99
N VAL A 38 -8.60 21.32 15.56
CA VAL A 38 -8.43 21.17 17.02
C VAL A 38 -7.36 22.12 17.55
N ALA A 39 -6.22 22.23 16.86
CA ALA A 39 -5.16 23.17 17.23
C ALA A 39 -5.61 24.63 17.15
N THR A 40 -6.45 24.96 16.16
CA THR A 40 -7.02 26.31 15.98
C THR A 40 -8.05 26.65 17.07
N GLY A 41 -8.86 25.68 17.50
CA GLY A 41 -9.86 25.85 18.55
C GLY A 41 -9.30 25.89 19.98
N LEU A 42 -8.09 25.37 20.19
CA LEU A 42 -7.42 25.29 21.51
C LEU A 42 -5.99 25.88 21.47
N PRO A 43 -5.83 27.16 21.10
CA PRO A 43 -4.51 27.76 20.95
C PRO A 43 -3.79 27.86 22.31
N GLY A 44 -2.51 27.47 22.33
CA GLY A 44 -1.63 27.60 23.50
C GLY A 44 -1.80 26.54 24.59
N GLY A 45 -2.78 25.64 24.48
CA GLY A 45 -2.94 24.49 25.37
C GLY A 45 -2.06 23.31 24.96
N VAL A 46 -1.69 22.46 25.92
CA VAL A 46 -0.97 21.19 25.67
C VAL A 46 -1.69 20.34 24.62
N SER A 47 -3.01 20.35 24.62
CA SER A 47 -3.84 19.64 23.62
C SER A 47 -3.71 20.21 22.21
N GLY A 48 -3.54 21.53 22.05
CA GLY A 48 -3.34 22.16 20.75
C GLY A 48 -1.98 21.83 20.15
N GLU A 49 -0.92 21.84 20.96
CA GLU A 49 0.41 21.42 20.52
C GLU A 49 0.48 19.91 20.21
N ALA A 50 -0.18 19.08 21.03
CA ALA A 50 -0.30 17.64 20.76
C ALA A 50 -1.05 17.37 19.45
N ALA A 51 -2.13 18.10 19.18
CA ALA A 51 -2.87 18.01 17.92
C ALA A 51 -2.00 18.40 16.72
N ARG A 52 -1.21 19.47 16.84
CA ARG A 52 -0.26 19.92 15.80
C ARG A 52 0.81 18.87 15.50
N LEU A 53 1.46 18.32 16.53
CA LEU A 53 2.48 17.28 16.37
C LEU A 53 1.89 16.01 15.73
N LEU A 54 0.67 15.65 16.11
CA LEU A 54 -0.02 14.50 15.54
C LEU A 54 -0.43 14.75 14.08
N ALA A 55 -0.87 15.96 13.73
CA ALA A 55 -1.16 16.35 12.35
C ALA A 55 0.10 16.23 11.47
N ASP A 56 1.23 16.75 11.94
CA ASP A 56 2.53 16.65 11.26
C ASP A 56 2.97 15.20 11.06
N SER A 57 2.75 14.35 12.07
CA SER A 57 3.07 12.92 12.00
C SER A 57 2.23 12.21 10.93
N TRP A 58 0.91 12.39 10.94
CA TRP A 58 0.02 11.79 9.95
C TRP A 58 0.26 12.31 8.54
N GLY A 59 0.55 13.61 8.40
CA GLY A 59 0.89 14.23 7.11
C GLY A 59 2.12 13.61 6.44
N ARG A 60 3.04 13.04 7.21
CA ARG A 60 4.20 12.29 6.68
C ARG A 60 3.93 10.79 6.54
N ALA A 61 3.25 10.19 7.51
CA ALA A 61 3.04 8.75 7.57
C ALA A 61 2.10 8.23 6.48
N VAL A 62 1.00 8.94 6.21
CA VAL A 62 -0.02 8.48 5.26
C VAL A 62 0.52 8.42 3.82
N PRO A 63 1.19 9.46 3.28
CA PRO A 63 1.78 9.39 1.94
C PRO A 63 2.83 8.28 1.83
N GLY A 64 3.72 8.15 2.81
CA GLY A 64 4.77 7.12 2.80
C GLY A 64 4.19 5.70 2.85
N TRP A 65 3.11 5.47 3.58
CA TRP A 65 2.44 4.17 3.59
C TRP A 65 1.77 3.85 2.25
N ALA A 66 1.11 4.84 1.62
CA ALA A 66 0.49 4.68 0.31
C ALA A 66 1.54 4.37 -0.77
N GLU A 67 2.65 5.12 -0.79
CA GLU A 67 3.76 4.91 -1.73
C GLU A 67 4.39 3.52 -1.55
N ASN A 68 4.77 3.14 -0.32
CA ASN A 68 5.37 1.84 -0.04
C ASN A 68 4.47 0.67 -0.45
N THR A 69 3.16 0.83 -0.26
CA THR A 69 2.16 -0.17 -0.61
C THR A 69 2.00 -0.30 -2.13
N ALA A 70 1.98 0.82 -2.85
CA ALA A 70 1.97 0.82 -4.32
C ALA A 70 3.25 0.19 -4.90
N ASP A 71 4.41 0.52 -4.32
CA ASP A 71 5.71 -0.03 -4.72
C ASP A 71 5.78 -1.55 -4.49
N TYR A 72 5.30 -2.01 -3.33
CA TYR A 72 5.21 -3.43 -3.01
C TYR A 72 4.32 -4.18 -4.03
N SER A 73 3.14 -3.63 -4.34
CA SER A 73 2.27 -4.18 -5.38
C SER A 73 2.95 -4.29 -6.73
N ALA A 74 3.58 -3.21 -7.20
CA ALA A 74 4.21 -3.16 -8.51
C ALA A 74 5.33 -4.19 -8.66
N ARG A 75 6.13 -4.39 -7.60
CA ARG A 75 7.21 -5.39 -7.56
C ARG A 75 6.66 -6.82 -7.62
N LEU A 76 5.56 -7.08 -6.93
CA LEU A 76 4.90 -8.39 -6.95
C LEU A 76 4.30 -8.71 -8.31
N ASP A 77 3.64 -7.75 -8.96
CA ASP A 77 3.11 -7.93 -10.32
C ASP A 77 4.23 -8.17 -11.34
N ALA A 78 5.32 -7.40 -11.24
CA ALA A 78 6.49 -7.59 -12.10
C ALA A 78 7.11 -8.98 -11.92
N ALA A 79 7.21 -9.45 -10.66
CA ALA A 79 7.70 -10.80 -10.36
C ALA A 79 6.76 -11.86 -10.95
N ALA A 80 5.43 -11.72 -10.78
CA ALA A 80 4.43 -12.63 -11.31
C ALA A 80 4.48 -12.74 -12.84
N VAL A 81 4.58 -11.61 -13.54
CA VAL A 81 4.69 -11.56 -15.01
C VAL A 81 5.96 -12.25 -15.48
N ARG A 82 7.10 -11.94 -14.84
CA ARG A 82 8.39 -12.56 -15.20
C ARG A 82 8.36 -14.07 -14.99
N TYR A 83 7.75 -14.53 -13.90
CA TYR A 83 7.63 -15.95 -13.61
C TYR A 83 6.75 -16.68 -14.64
N ARG A 84 5.58 -16.13 -14.98
CA ARG A 84 4.70 -16.71 -16.02
C ARG A 84 5.38 -16.76 -17.38
N SER A 85 6.13 -15.72 -17.75
CA SER A 85 6.86 -15.69 -19.01
C SER A 85 7.95 -16.78 -19.06
N ASN A 86 8.67 -16.98 -17.96
CA ASN A 86 9.70 -18.01 -17.87
C ASN A 86 9.09 -19.42 -17.94
N GLU A 87 7.97 -19.66 -17.27
CA GLU A 87 7.29 -20.97 -17.30
C GLU A 87 6.75 -21.29 -18.71
N LEU A 88 6.21 -20.30 -19.42
CA LEU A 88 5.77 -20.45 -20.80
C LEU A 88 6.95 -20.76 -21.74
N ALA A 89 8.11 -20.13 -21.52
CA ALA A 89 9.32 -20.42 -22.29
C ALA A 89 9.82 -21.85 -22.02
N ALA A 90 9.97 -22.23 -20.75
CA ALA A 90 10.37 -23.58 -20.37
C ALA A 90 9.40 -24.65 -20.90
N SER A 91 8.09 -24.40 -20.84
CA SER A 91 7.06 -25.29 -21.40
C SER A 91 7.13 -25.44 -22.93
N ARG A 92 7.70 -24.46 -23.65
CA ARG A 92 7.95 -24.56 -25.09
C ARG A 92 9.23 -25.33 -25.38
N GLU A 93 10.28 -25.08 -24.61
CA GLU A 93 11.57 -25.77 -24.71
C GLU A 93 11.50 -27.25 -24.30
N LEU A 94 10.61 -27.62 -23.39
CA LEU A 94 10.41 -29.02 -22.96
C LEU A 94 9.45 -29.80 -23.89
N ARG A 95 8.79 -29.13 -24.84
CA ARG A 95 7.85 -29.75 -25.78
C ARG A 95 8.50 -30.10 -27.14
N VAL A 96 9.80 -29.85 -27.29
CA VAL A 96 10.67 -30.39 -28.36
C VAL A 96 11.37 -31.66 -27.90
#